data_AF-A0A7J7LBH8-F1
#
_entry.id   AF-A0A7J7LBH8-F1
#
_cell.length_a   1.000
_cell.length_b   1.000
_cell.length_c   1.000
_cell.angle_alpha   90.00
_cell.angle_beta   90.00
_cell.angle_gamma   90.00
#
_symmetry.space_group_name_H-M   'P 1'
#
loop_
_entity.id
_entity.type
_entity.pdbx_description
1 polymer ?
#
loop_
_entity_poly.entity_id
_entity_poly.type
_entity_poly.pdbx_seq_one_letter_code
_entity_poly.pdbx_strand_id
1 'polypeptide(L)' 'MASTTAEADLPPTHPIRLVLALNFSVFYYEILNSSERACHLAKQAFDEAISELDSLSEESYKDNTLIMQLLRDNLTL' A
#
# COMPACT_ATOMS: atom_id res chain seq x y z
N MET A 1 -13.29 2.02 -10.63
CA MET A 1 -13.64 3.45 -10.50
C MET A 1 -13.18 4.06 -9.17
N ALA A 2 -13.02 3.31 -8.08
CA ALA A 2 -12.46 3.84 -6.82
C ALA A 2 -10.92 3.96 -6.83
N SER A 3 -10.21 2.96 -7.38
CA SER A 3 -8.72 2.96 -7.39
C SER A 3 -8.11 4.12 -8.16
N THR A 4 -8.71 4.49 -9.30
CA THR A 4 -8.25 5.59 -10.16
C THR A 4 -8.43 6.98 -9.54
N THR A 5 -9.41 7.16 -8.64
CA THR A 5 -9.63 8.44 -7.95
C THR A 5 -8.69 8.58 -6.75
N ALA A 6 -8.43 7.47 -6.04
CA ALA A 6 -7.47 7.46 -4.93
C ALA A 6 -6.02 7.64 -5.41
N GLU A 7 -5.64 7.11 -6.57
CA GLU A 7 -4.32 7.32 -7.17
C GLU A 7 -4.07 8.76 -7.63
N ALA A 8 -5.14 9.50 -7.99
CA ALA A 8 -5.07 10.84 -8.55
C ALA A 8 -5.13 11.96 -7.50
N ASP A 9 -5.84 11.76 -6.37
CA ASP A 9 -6.03 12.78 -5.33
C ASP A 9 -5.25 12.51 -4.03
N LEU A 10 -4.73 11.29 -3.82
CA LEU A 10 -4.07 10.92 -2.56
C LEU A 10 -2.60 10.53 -2.79
N PRO A 11 -1.68 11.07 -1.98
CA PRO A 11 -0.27 10.72 -2.09
C PRO A 11 -0.07 9.21 -1.87
N PRO A 12 0.93 8.59 -2.53
CA PRO A 12 1.38 7.21 -2.31
C PRO A 12 1.48 6.78 -0.84
N THR A 13 1.85 7.72 0.03
CA THR A 13 1.97 7.50 1.47
C THR A 13 0.65 7.58 2.24
N HIS A 14 -0.45 7.96 1.59
CA HIS A 14 -1.72 8.16 2.26
C HIS A 14 -2.29 6.85 2.80
N PRO A 15 -2.76 6.80 4.07
CA PRO A 15 -3.31 5.61 4.70
C PRO A 15 -4.38 4.90 3.87
N ILE A 16 -5.29 5.68 3.29
CA ILE A 16 -6.39 5.15 2.46
C ILE A 16 -5.85 4.45 1.20
N ARG A 17 -4.84 5.00 0.53
CA ARG A 17 -4.26 4.43 -0.69
C ARG A 17 -3.51 3.13 -0.38
N LEU A 18 -2.77 3.11 0.72
CA LEU A 18 -2.08 1.90 1.20
C LEU A 18 -3.06 0.79 1.58
N VAL A 19 -4.12 1.11 2.31
CA VAL A 19 -5.19 0.15 2.65
C VAL A 19 -5.89 -0.36 1.38
N LEU A 20 -6.09 0.50 0.38
CA LEU A 20 -6.70 0.10 -0.89
C LEU A 20 -5.79 -0.86 -1.68
N ALA A 21 -4.49 -0.56 -1.76
CA ALA A 21 -3.50 -1.42 -2.39
C ALA A 21 -3.38 -2.77 -1.68
N LEU A 22 -3.41 -2.78 -0.34
CA LEU A 22 -3.42 -3.99 0.47
C LEU A 22 -4.66 -4.85 0.16
N ASN A 23 -5.86 -4.26 0.21
CA ASN A 23 -7.11 -4.96 -0.10
C ASN A 23 -7.11 -5.54 -1.53
N PHE A 24 -6.54 -4.79 -2.49
CA PHE A 24 -6.40 -5.27 -3.86
C PHE A 24 -5.41 -6.43 -3.98
N SER A 25 -4.29 -6.38 -3.25
CA SER A 25 -3.32 -7.48 -3.19
C SER A 25 -3.97 -8.76 -2.63
N VAL A 26 -4.69 -8.64 -1.50
CA VAL A 26 -5.42 -9.77 -0.90
C VAL A 26 -6.47 -10.32 -1.86
N PHE A 27 -7.19 -9.46 -2.59
CA PHE A 27 -8.13 -9.90 -3.62
C PHE A 27 -7.43 -10.70 -4.74
N TYR A 28 -6.27 -10.26 -5.22
CA TYR A 28 -5.50 -11.01 -6.22
C TYR A 28 -5.01 -12.36 -5.70
N TYR A 29 -4.65 -12.45 -4.42
CA TYR A 29 -4.17 -13.67 -3.79
C TYR A 29 -5.31 -14.66 -3.50
N GLU A 30 -6.35 -14.23 -2.77
CA GLU A 30 -7.42 -15.10 -2.29
C GLU A 30 -8.50 -15.38 -3.33
N ILE A 31 -8.89 -14.39 -4.14
CA ILE A 31 -10.00 -14.53 -5.09
C ILE A 31 -9.51 -14.97 -6.46
N LEU A 32 -8.44 -14.34 -6.97
CA LEU A 32 -7.90 -14.64 -8.31
C LEU A 32 -6.84 -15.73 -8.30
N ASN A 33 -6.46 -16.26 -7.14
CA ASN A 33 -5.45 -17.29 -6.94
C ASN A 33 -4.12 -16.98 -7.68
N SER A 34 -3.80 -15.69 -7.79
CA SER A 34 -2.70 -15.16 -8.59
C SER A 34 -1.71 -14.47 -7.65
N SER A 35 -0.95 -15.30 -6.93
CA SER A 35 0.02 -14.86 -5.93
C SER A 35 1.12 -13.96 -6.50
N GLU A 36 1.54 -14.21 -7.74
CA GLU A 36 2.55 -13.39 -8.43
C GLU A 36 2.07 -11.94 -8.60
N ARG A 37 0.82 -11.75 -9.03
CA ARG A 37 0.22 -10.41 -9.20
C ARG A 37 -0.01 -9.72 -7.86
N ALA A 38 -0.48 -10.45 -6.85
CA ALA A 38 -0.62 -9.91 -5.50
C ALA A 38 0.72 -9.40 -4.96
N CYS A 39 1.77 -10.20 -5.09
CA CYS A 39 3.11 -9.85 -4.62
C CYS A 39 3.69 -8.65 -5.38
N HIS A 40 3.49 -8.59 -6.70
CA HIS A 40 3.90 -7.44 -7.52
C HIS A 40 3.20 -6.15 -7.10
N LEU A 41 1.88 -6.21 -6.87
CA LEU A 41 1.08 -5.06 -6.48
C LEU A 41 1.44 -4.56 -5.08
N ALA A 42 1.58 -5.47 -4.11
CA ALA A 42 1.99 -5.12 -2.76
C ALA A 42 3.39 -4.50 -2.73
N LYS A 43 4.33 -5.07 -3.50
CA LYS A 43 5.70 -4.56 -3.61
C LYS A 43 5.74 -3.17 -4.24
N GLN A 44 5.00 -2.96 -5.34
CA GLN A 44 4.95 -1.66 -5.99
C GLN A 44 4.37 -0.59 -5.06
N ALA A 45 3.27 -0.88 -4.37
CA ALA A 45 2.68 0.05 -3.41
C ALA A 45 3.62 0.38 -2.24
N PHE A 46 4.40 -0.61 -1.80
CA PHE A 46 5.41 -0.42 -0.76
C PHE A 46 6.58 0.45 -1.24
N ASP A 47 7.12 0.18 -2.43
CA ASP A 47 8.24 0.93 -3.02
C ASP A 47 7.84 2.39 -3.32
N GLU A 48 6.62 2.62 -3.83
CA GLU A 48 6.06 3.96 -4.03
C GLU A 48 5.92 4.73 -2.70
N ALA A 49 5.45 4.06 -1.65
CA ALA A 49 5.30 4.65 -0.33
C ALA A 49 6.64 4.97 0.33
N ILE A 50 7.66 4.12 0.18
CA ILE A 50 9.03 4.36 0.64
C ILE A 50 9.62 5.58 -0.09
N SER A 51 9.46 5.65 -1.41
CA SER A 51 10.03 6.74 -2.22
C SER A 51 9.45 8.11 -1.88
N GLU A 52 8.20 8.17 -1.42
CA GLU A 52 7.61 9.41 -0.93
C GLU A 52 7.79 9.63 0.57
N LEU A 53 8.14 8.59 1.34
CA LEU A 53 8.38 8.70 2.78
C LEU A 53 9.51 9.69 3.10
N ASP A 54 10.54 9.74 2.25
CA ASP A 54 11.66 10.67 2.37
C ASP A 54 11.25 12.15 2.17
N SER A 55 10.09 12.40 1.56
CA SER A 55 9.55 13.75 1.32
C SER A 55 8.61 14.25 2.41
N LEU A 56 8.26 13.39 3.39
CA LEU A 56 7.29 13.70 4.43
C LEU A 56 7.93 14.35 5.67
N SER A 57 7.16 15.21 6.33
CA SER A 57 7.51 15.79 7.63
C SER A 57 7.48 14.72 8.74
N GLU A 58 8.28 14.91 9.79
CA GLU A 58 8.43 13.97 10.92
C GLU A 58 7.10 13.50 11.55
N GLU A 59 6.08 14.34 11.53
CA GLU A 59 4.74 14.01 12.05
C GLU A 59 4.03 12.96 11.18
N SER A 60 4.08 13.11 9.84
CA SER A 60 3.54 12.13 8.90
C SER A 60 4.38 10.86 8.82
N TYR A 61 5.66 10.91 9.21
CA TYR A 61 6.53 9.73 9.24
C TYR A 61 6.03 8.69 10.25
N LYS A 62 5.56 9.11 11.44
CA LYS A 62 5.05 8.19 12.47
C LYS A 62 3.77 7.47 12.04
N ASP A 63 2.82 8.19 11.47
CA ASP A 63 1.56 7.60 11.00
C ASP A 63 1.80 6.63 9.85
N ASN A 64 2.69 6.96 8.91
CA ASN A 64 2.99 6.10 7.77
C ASN A 64 3.85 4.89 8.15
N THR A 65 4.72 5.01 9.14
CA THR A 65 5.47 3.85 9.68
C THR A 65 4.52 2.80 10.26
N LEU A 66 3.45 3.22 10.95
CA LEU A 66 2.45 2.31 11.52
C LEU A 66 1.72 1.51 10.43
N ILE A 67 1.41 2.14 9.30
CA ILE A 67 0.72 1.51 8.16
C ILE A 67 1.65 0.58 7.39
N MET A 68 2.92 0.94 7.21
CA MET A 68 3.94 0.05 6.65
C MET A 68 4.14 -1.20 7.52
N GLN A 69 4.07 -1.04 8.85
CA GLN A 69 4.11 -2.16 9.79
C GLN A 69 2.94 -3.13 9.57
N LEU A 70 1.72 -2.60 9.43
CA LEU A 70 0.51 -3.38 9.15
C LEU A 70 0.57 -4.09 7.79
N LEU A 71 1.14 -3.45 6.77
CA LEU A 71 1.40 -4.05 5.46
C LEU A 71 2.35 -5.24 5.56
N ARG A 72 3.45 -5.09 6.31
CA ARG A 72 4.41 -6.18 6.54
C ARG A 72 3.78 -7.34 7.31
N ASP A 73 3.02 -7.05 8.35
CA ASP A 73 2.38 -8.08 9.17
C ASP A 73 1.33 -8.87 8.35
N ASN A 74 0.63 -8.22 7.40
CA ASN A 74 -0.28 -8.90 6.46
C ASN A 74 0.46 -9.76 5.41
N LEU A 75 1.67 -9.38 5.01
CA LEU A 75 2.47 -10.17 4.05
C LEU A 75 3.19 -11.37 4.68
N THR A 76 3.29 -11.43 6.01
CA THR A 76 3.97 -12.51 6.74
C THR A 76 3.01 -13.61 7.21
N LEU A 77 1.69 -13.41 7.02
CA LEU A 77 0.61 -14.38 7.26
C LEU A 77 0.28 -15.16 5.99
#